data_AF-R7V1R3-F1
#
_entry.id   AF-R7V1R3-F1
#
_cell.length_a   1.000
_cell.length_b   1.000
_cell.length_c   1.000
_cell.angle_alpha   90.00
_cell.angle_beta   90.00
_cell.angle_gamma   90.00
#
_symmetry.space_group_name_H-M   'P 1'
#
loop_
_entity.id
_entity.type
_entity.pdbx_description
1 polymer ?
#
loop_
_entity_poly.entity_id
_entity_poly.type
_entity_poly.pdbx_seq_one_letter_code
_entity_poly.pdbx_strand_id
1 'polypeptide(L)'
;MSIILWFNRRLKLVIKSSVFIQIYQRSRSLILCSVATETKRLKMSLAIPGAVFQHYGPVPSSAYVVDDFKDPLEEAVYKNDLDLAKKLIEEGNKVTVGLKIGEMSCLEYCCMMGYANMLRFLMEQSDNYEMLKKYFSFEDVVERAYLISKHKKVFFAQDGLAEANRYEAALYTAVEYNQPECLDIMLEILGSREPAPQSFYTQVKSPDAKLDKFSALQLAEQRGHKKCQELLSRRRTTSNCT
;
A
#
# COMPACT_ATOMS: atom_id res chain seq x y z
N MET A 1 -72.08 -15.79 6.65
CA MET A 1 -71.11 -14.93 7.37
C MET A 1 -69.71 -15.58 7.33
N SER A 2 -69.16 -15.84 6.13
CA SER A 2 -67.96 -16.71 5.99
C SER A 2 -67.02 -16.37 4.82
N ILE A 3 -67.13 -15.19 4.20
CA ILE A 3 -66.25 -14.80 3.07
C ILE A 3 -65.14 -13.80 3.51
N ILE A 4 -65.30 -13.15 4.67
CA ILE A 4 -64.34 -12.16 5.17
C ILE A 4 -63.09 -12.81 5.81
N LEU A 5 -63.17 -14.08 6.20
CA LEU A 5 -62.04 -14.79 6.83
C LEU A 5 -61.02 -15.37 5.84
N TRP A 6 -61.34 -15.44 4.53
CA TRP A 6 -60.37 -15.94 3.54
C TRP A 6 -59.43 -14.86 3.02
N PHE A 7 -59.86 -13.59 3.00
CA PHE A 7 -59.02 -12.48 2.52
C PHE A 7 -57.89 -12.11 3.50
N ASN A 8 -58.06 -12.37 4.79
CA ASN A 8 -57.12 -11.96 5.83
C ASN A 8 -55.89 -12.90 5.98
N ARG A 9 -55.87 -14.07 5.34
CA ARG A 9 -54.69 -14.96 5.30
C ARG A 9 -53.77 -14.69 4.10
N ARG A 10 -54.24 -14.05 3.03
CA ARG A 10 -53.42 -13.70 1.86
C ARG A 10 -52.67 -12.36 2.00
N LEU A 11 -53.13 -11.44 2.86
CA LEU A 11 -52.41 -10.18 3.13
C LEU A 11 -51.15 -10.35 4.01
N LYS A 12 -51.07 -11.41 4.84
CA LYS A 12 -49.86 -11.68 5.66
C LYS A 12 -48.67 -12.23 4.87
N LEU A 13 -48.87 -12.62 3.61
CA LEU A 13 -47.79 -13.07 2.70
C LEU A 13 -47.29 -11.97 1.76
N VAL A 14 -48.05 -10.90 1.55
CA VAL A 14 -47.64 -9.74 0.73
C VAL A 14 -46.85 -8.71 1.55
N ILE A 15 -47.04 -8.65 2.87
CA ILE A 15 -46.29 -7.72 3.73
C ILE A 15 -44.88 -8.27 4.04
N LYS A 16 -44.70 -9.60 4.04
CA LYS A 16 -43.35 -10.20 4.18
C LYS A 16 -42.49 -10.05 2.93
N SER A 17 -43.07 -9.92 1.74
CA SER A 17 -42.30 -9.63 0.52
C SER A 17 -41.88 -8.17 0.44
N SER A 18 -42.70 -7.22 0.89
CA SER A 18 -42.33 -5.79 0.86
C SER A 18 -41.15 -5.46 1.78
N VAL A 19 -41.11 -6.03 2.99
CA VAL A 19 -39.98 -5.84 3.91
C VAL A 19 -38.71 -6.54 3.38
N PHE A 20 -38.84 -7.74 2.81
CA PHE A 20 -37.70 -8.46 2.24
C PHE A 20 -37.17 -7.77 0.97
N ILE A 21 -38.04 -7.19 0.15
CA ILE A 21 -37.68 -6.37 -1.02
C ILE A 21 -37.02 -5.08 -0.56
N GLN A 22 -37.51 -4.41 0.48
CA GLN A 22 -36.86 -3.20 1.04
C GLN A 22 -35.50 -3.50 1.66
N ILE A 23 -35.35 -4.62 2.38
CA ILE A 23 -34.07 -5.06 2.92
C ILE A 23 -33.12 -5.41 1.77
N TYR A 24 -33.56 -6.19 0.78
CA TYR A 24 -32.73 -6.55 -0.38
C TYR A 24 -32.35 -5.32 -1.22
N GLN A 25 -33.25 -4.34 -1.39
CA GLN A 25 -32.97 -3.08 -2.07
C GLN A 25 -32.02 -2.19 -1.26
N ARG A 26 -32.11 -2.16 0.07
CA ARG A 26 -31.15 -1.46 0.94
C ARG A 26 -29.78 -2.15 0.98
N SER A 27 -29.73 -3.48 1.05
CA SER A 27 -28.48 -4.24 0.97
C SER A 27 -27.83 -4.07 -0.40
N ARG A 28 -28.62 -4.10 -1.48
CA ARG A 28 -28.14 -3.84 -2.84
C ARG A 28 -27.74 -2.38 -3.02
N SER A 29 -28.41 -1.40 -2.40
CA SER A 29 -27.97 0.00 -2.44
C SER A 29 -26.73 0.25 -1.57
N LEU A 30 -26.54 -0.48 -0.48
CA LEU A 30 -25.33 -0.42 0.36
C LEU A 30 -24.15 -1.10 -0.32
N ILE A 31 -24.35 -2.25 -0.97
CA ILE A 31 -23.34 -2.93 -1.80
C ILE A 31 -23.03 -2.09 -3.05
N LEU A 32 -24.05 -1.54 -3.73
CA LEU A 32 -23.84 -0.62 -4.85
C LEU A 32 -23.23 0.70 -4.40
N CYS A 33 -23.50 1.20 -3.19
CA CYS A 33 -22.81 2.37 -2.64
C CYS A 33 -21.36 2.03 -2.30
N SER A 34 -21.07 0.87 -1.71
CA SER A 34 -19.71 0.38 -1.40
C SER A 34 -18.89 0.23 -2.68
N VAL A 35 -19.44 -0.47 -3.67
CA VAL A 35 -18.84 -0.68 -5.00
C VAL A 35 -18.82 0.63 -5.80
N ALA A 36 -19.77 1.54 -5.62
CA ALA A 36 -19.73 2.88 -6.23
C ALA A 36 -18.72 3.80 -5.54
N THR A 37 -18.47 3.68 -4.23
CA THR A 37 -17.40 4.41 -3.54
C THR A 37 -16.04 3.86 -3.88
N GLU A 38 -15.90 2.54 -4.06
CA GLU A 38 -14.69 1.90 -4.57
C GLU A 38 -14.47 2.26 -6.03
N THR A 39 -15.48 2.17 -6.90
CA THR A 39 -15.34 2.57 -8.31
C THR A 39 -15.24 4.08 -8.52
N LYS A 40 -15.70 4.93 -7.59
CA LYS A 40 -15.48 6.39 -7.61
C LYS A 40 -14.12 6.76 -7.01
N ARG A 41 -13.58 5.98 -6.06
CA ARG A 41 -12.15 6.01 -5.71
C ARG A 41 -11.28 5.56 -6.88
N LEU A 42 -11.64 4.48 -7.57
CA LEU A 42 -10.95 3.94 -8.74
C LEU A 42 -11.08 4.84 -9.99
N LYS A 43 -12.20 5.56 -10.16
CA LYS A 43 -12.38 6.54 -11.23
C LYS A 43 -11.71 7.89 -10.97
N MET A 44 -11.42 8.22 -9.72
CA MET A 44 -10.54 9.34 -9.38
C MET A 44 -9.06 8.96 -9.36
N SER A 45 -8.71 7.67 -9.26
CA SER A 45 -7.33 7.18 -9.35
C SER A 45 -6.85 6.88 -10.77
N LEU A 46 -7.72 6.95 -11.78
CA LEU A 46 -7.42 6.65 -13.19
C LEU A 46 -6.59 7.73 -13.93
N ALA A 47 -5.92 8.63 -13.20
CA ALA A 47 -5.00 9.61 -13.76
C ALA A 47 -3.86 9.98 -12.79
N ILE A 48 -3.35 9.01 -12.03
CA ILE A 48 -2.24 9.23 -11.09
C ILE A 48 -0.95 8.63 -11.69
N PRO A 49 -0.07 9.43 -12.32
CA PRO A 49 1.21 8.94 -12.80
C PRO A 49 2.17 8.69 -11.62
N GLY A 50 2.67 7.46 -11.53
CA GLY A 50 3.52 7.00 -10.44
C GLY A 50 4.95 7.52 -10.52
N ALA A 51 5.51 7.90 -9.38
CA ALA A 51 6.68 7.17 -8.89
C ALA A 51 6.07 6.04 -8.02
N VAL A 52 6.47 4.78 -8.08
CA VAL A 52 7.84 4.28 -7.91
C VAL A 52 8.07 3.04 -8.78
N PHE A 53 7.54 3.08 -9.99
CA PHE A 53 7.75 2.03 -10.97
C PHE A 53 8.84 2.47 -11.94
N GLN A 54 9.67 1.53 -12.42
CA GLN A 54 10.34 1.73 -13.72
C GLN A 54 9.31 1.92 -14.87
N HIS A 55 8.01 1.80 -14.56
CA HIS A 55 6.90 2.23 -15.38
C HIS A 55 6.64 3.74 -15.21
N TYR A 56 7.10 4.50 -16.20
CA TYR A 56 6.69 5.88 -16.41
C TYR A 56 5.20 5.93 -16.81
N GLY A 57 4.28 6.03 -15.85
CA GLY A 57 2.84 6.08 -16.15
C GLY A 57 1.92 5.83 -14.96
N PRO A 58 0.59 5.87 -15.16
CA PRO A 58 -0.35 5.41 -14.16
C PRO A 58 -0.13 3.94 -13.84
N VAL A 59 -0.36 3.53 -12.58
CA VAL A 59 -0.33 2.13 -12.19
C VAL A 59 -1.25 1.36 -13.16
N PRO A 60 -0.72 0.45 -13.98
CA PRO A 60 -1.51 -0.17 -15.02
C PRO A 60 -2.65 -0.97 -14.38
N SER A 61 -3.81 -1.02 -15.03
CA SER A 61 -4.98 -1.75 -14.50
C SER A 61 -4.65 -3.22 -14.18
N SER A 62 -3.64 -3.79 -14.84
CA SER A 62 -3.08 -5.12 -14.60
C SER A 62 -2.39 -5.28 -13.24
N ALA A 63 -1.93 -4.20 -12.60
CA ALA A 63 -1.40 -4.28 -11.23
C ALA A 63 -2.49 -4.59 -10.19
N TYR A 64 -3.77 -4.41 -10.55
CA TYR A 64 -4.92 -4.65 -9.66
C TYR A 64 -5.61 -5.99 -9.91
N VAL A 65 -5.30 -6.66 -11.02
CA VAL A 65 -5.89 -7.94 -11.41
C VAL A 65 -4.79 -8.98 -11.41
N VAL A 66 -4.69 -9.71 -10.30
CA VAL A 66 -3.80 -10.87 -10.20
C VAL A 66 -4.67 -12.11 -10.39
N ASP A 67 -4.60 -12.69 -11.58
CA ASP A 67 -5.40 -13.88 -11.92
C ASP A 67 -4.80 -15.16 -11.32
N ASP A 68 -3.48 -15.19 -11.06
CA ASP A 68 -2.78 -16.32 -10.43
C ASP A 68 -1.64 -15.82 -9.52
N PHE A 69 -1.75 -16.06 -8.21
CA PHE A 69 -0.63 -15.88 -7.27
C PHE A 69 0.38 -17.01 -7.46
N LYS A 70 1.66 -16.68 -7.64
CA LYS A 70 2.72 -17.69 -7.81
C LYS A 70 3.23 -18.19 -6.47
N ASP A 71 3.14 -17.34 -5.45
CA ASP A 71 3.54 -17.62 -4.08
C ASP A 71 2.31 -17.56 -3.16
N PRO A 72 2.02 -18.59 -2.35
CA PRO A 72 0.93 -18.56 -1.37
C PRO A 72 1.00 -17.36 -0.42
N LEU A 73 2.20 -16.86 -0.14
CA LEU A 73 2.40 -15.68 0.68
C LEU A 73 1.94 -14.40 -0.02
N GLU A 74 2.06 -14.30 -1.35
CA GLU A 74 1.49 -13.18 -2.13
C GLU A 74 -0.03 -13.14 -2.00
N GLU A 75 -0.69 -14.31 -2.06
CA GLU A 75 -2.14 -14.42 -1.89
C GLU A 75 -2.58 -13.99 -0.47
N ALA A 76 -1.85 -14.43 0.56
CA ALA A 76 -2.12 -14.04 1.94
C ALA A 76 -2.00 -12.52 2.14
N VAL A 77 -0.97 -11.90 1.55
CA VAL A 77 -0.78 -10.44 1.58
C VAL A 77 -1.91 -9.71 0.85
N TYR A 78 -2.28 -10.17 -0.35
CA TYR A 78 -3.36 -9.59 -1.13
C TYR A 78 -4.68 -9.61 -0.36
N LYS A 79 -4.99 -10.71 0.32
CA LYS A 79 -6.18 -10.87 1.17
C LYS A 79 -6.08 -10.19 2.53
N ASN A 80 -4.92 -9.62 2.89
CA ASN A 80 -4.60 -9.12 4.23
C ASN A 80 -4.83 -10.17 5.33
N ASP A 81 -4.58 -11.45 5.02
CA ASP A 81 -4.76 -12.55 5.95
C ASP A 81 -3.46 -12.78 6.74
N LEU A 82 -3.33 -12.05 7.84
CA LEU A 82 -2.13 -12.08 8.69
C LEU A 82 -1.90 -13.45 9.32
N ASP A 83 -2.97 -14.18 9.65
CA ASP A 83 -2.86 -15.48 10.30
C ASP A 83 -2.39 -16.54 9.30
N LEU A 84 -2.90 -16.50 8.06
CA LEU A 84 -2.38 -17.32 6.98
C LEU A 84 -0.92 -16.99 6.67
N ALA A 85 -0.56 -15.70 6.60
CA ALA A 85 0.82 -15.28 6.34
C ALA A 85 1.79 -15.79 7.42
N LYS A 86 1.41 -15.71 8.70
CA LYS A 86 2.19 -16.29 9.82
C LYS A 86 2.38 -17.78 9.65
N LYS A 87 1.30 -18.51 9.41
CA LYS A 87 1.34 -19.96 9.23
C LYS A 87 2.26 -20.37 8.08
N LEU A 88 2.19 -19.67 6.94
CA LEU A 88 3.06 -19.94 5.79
C LEU A 88 4.54 -19.74 6.13
N ILE A 89 4.88 -18.68 6.86
CA ILE A 89 6.27 -18.43 7.28
C ILE A 89 6.74 -19.50 8.29
N GLU A 90 5.88 -19.92 9.23
CA GLU A 90 6.16 -21.03 10.14
C GLU A 90 6.40 -22.36 9.39
N GLU A 91 5.71 -22.58 8.27
CA GLU A 91 5.91 -23.72 7.36
C GLU A 91 7.21 -23.61 6.52
N GLY A 92 7.97 -22.53 6.66
CA GLY A 92 9.28 -22.32 6.04
C GLY A 92 9.26 -21.46 4.77
N ASN A 93 8.12 -20.83 4.43
CA ASN A 93 8.08 -19.83 3.37
C ASN A 93 8.90 -18.60 3.78
N LYS A 94 9.65 -18.02 2.84
CA LYS A 94 10.54 -16.89 3.11
C LYS A 94 10.01 -15.59 2.52
N VAL A 95 10.10 -14.50 3.27
CA VAL A 95 9.89 -13.16 2.72
C VAL A 95 11.11 -12.80 1.88
N THR A 96 11.00 -13.03 0.58
CA THR A 96 12.09 -12.72 -0.36
C THR A 96 11.89 -11.37 -1.03
N VAL A 97 12.99 -10.86 -1.58
CA VAL A 97 13.00 -9.76 -2.55
C VAL A 97 12.25 -10.16 -3.84
N GLY A 98 11.75 -11.38 -4.03
CA GLY A 98 10.87 -11.70 -5.16
C GLY A 98 9.40 -11.32 -4.94
N LEU A 99 8.99 -11.16 -3.68
CA LEU A 99 7.58 -11.18 -3.27
C LEU A 99 6.83 -9.94 -3.79
N LYS A 100 5.90 -10.16 -4.73
CA LYS A 100 5.21 -9.08 -5.43
C LYS A 100 3.76 -9.43 -5.79
N ILE A 101 2.92 -8.41 -5.81
CA ILE A 101 1.53 -8.50 -6.28
C ILE A 101 1.46 -7.77 -7.62
N GLY A 102 1.40 -8.54 -8.69
CA GLY A 102 1.55 -8.02 -10.06
C GLY A 102 2.93 -7.42 -10.29
N GLU A 103 2.98 -6.09 -10.45
CA GLU A 103 4.22 -5.33 -10.63
C GLU A 103 4.69 -4.62 -9.35
N MET A 104 3.87 -4.59 -8.30
CA MET A 104 4.19 -3.94 -7.01
C MET A 104 4.85 -4.94 -6.06
N SER A 105 5.85 -4.51 -5.30
CA SER A 105 6.28 -5.31 -4.16
C SER A 105 5.15 -5.43 -3.13
N CYS A 106 5.14 -6.52 -2.36
CA CYS A 106 4.16 -6.69 -1.29
C CYS A 106 4.19 -5.56 -0.24
N LEU A 107 5.35 -4.93 -0.02
CA LEU A 107 5.50 -3.78 0.89
C LEU A 107 4.76 -2.55 0.34
N GLU A 108 4.95 -2.24 -0.94
CA GLU A 108 4.22 -1.15 -1.61
C GLU A 108 2.73 -1.42 -1.63
N TYR A 109 2.32 -2.66 -1.93
CA TYR A 109 0.91 -3.04 -1.92
C TYR A 109 0.26 -2.82 -0.54
N CYS A 110 0.93 -3.24 0.54
CA CYS A 110 0.47 -2.96 1.90
C CYS A 110 0.38 -1.46 2.18
N CYS A 111 1.34 -0.67 1.70
CA CYS A 111 1.33 0.79 1.83
C CYS A 111 0.27 1.48 0.98
N MET A 112 -0.16 0.89 -0.14
CA MET A 112 -1.27 1.40 -0.95
C MET A 112 -2.60 1.10 -0.26
N MET A 113 -2.77 -0.14 0.22
CA MET A 113 -4.01 -0.62 0.82
C MET A 113 -4.20 -0.21 2.29
N GLY A 114 -3.14 0.24 2.96
CA GLY A 114 -3.17 0.61 4.38
C GLY A 114 -3.05 -0.59 5.33
N TYR A 115 -2.45 -1.70 4.90
CA TYR A 115 -2.30 -2.93 5.68
C TYR A 115 -1.12 -2.85 6.65
N ALA A 116 -1.18 -1.93 7.62
CA ALA A 116 -0.08 -1.63 8.54
C ALA A 116 0.45 -2.86 9.31
N ASN A 117 -0.44 -3.73 9.80
CA ASN A 117 -0.03 -4.93 10.54
C ASN A 117 0.68 -5.95 9.66
N MET A 118 0.18 -6.15 8.43
CA MET A 118 0.81 -7.03 7.44
C MET A 118 2.17 -6.45 7.00
N LEU A 119 2.25 -5.14 6.77
CA LEU A 119 3.49 -4.44 6.45
C LEU A 119 4.55 -4.68 7.52
N ARG A 120 4.22 -4.40 8.79
CA ARG A 120 5.13 -4.62 9.92
C ARG A 120 5.61 -6.06 9.98
N PHE A 121 4.66 -7.01 9.88
CA PHE A 121 4.97 -8.44 9.90
C PHE A 121 5.93 -8.84 8.77
N LEU A 122 5.65 -8.47 7.51
CA LEU A 122 6.52 -8.80 6.38
C LEU A 122 7.93 -8.21 6.53
N MET A 123 8.03 -6.98 7.05
CA MET A 123 9.32 -6.33 7.28
C MET A 123 10.13 -7.08 8.34
N GLU A 124 9.52 -7.40 9.49
CA GLU A 124 10.18 -8.12 10.59
C GLU A 124 10.62 -9.53 10.20
N GLN A 125 9.93 -10.16 9.24
CA GLN A 125 10.28 -11.49 8.73
C GLN A 125 11.25 -11.46 7.52
N SER A 126 11.67 -10.28 7.04
CA SER A 126 12.71 -10.19 6.00
C SER A 126 14.09 -10.50 6.58
N ASP A 127 14.83 -11.39 5.92
CA ASP A 127 16.22 -11.73 6.27
C ASP A 127 17.15 -10.49 6.33
N ASN A 128 16.78 -9.41 5.62
CA ASN A 128 17.59 -8.19 5.54
C ASN A 128 17.11 -7.07 6.46
N TYR A 129 16.07 -7.29 7.28
CA TYR A 129 15.46 -6.28 8.15
C TYR A 129 16.49 -5.57 9.05
N GLU A 130 17.22 -6.33 9.87
CA GLU A 130 18.21 -5.76 10.80
C GLU A 130 19.36 -5.04 10.09
N MET A 131 19.78 -5.58 8.94
CA MET A 131 20.84 -4.97 8.14
C MET A 131 20.38 -3.65 7.53
N LEU A 132 19.16 -3.59 6.98
CA LEU A 132 18.58 -2.37 6.41
C LEU A 132 18.32 -1.33 7.50
N LYS A 133 17.79 -1.74 8.66
CA LYS A 133 17.63 -0.86 9.82
C LYS A 133 18.97 -0.22 10.22
N LYS A 134 20.03 -1.03 10.27
CA LYS A 134 21.39 -0.54 10.53
C LYS A 134 21.88 0.40 9.42
N TYR A 135 21.69 0.04 8.16
CA TYR A 135 22.03 0.86 7.00
C TYR A 135 21.39 2.26 7.06
N PHE A 136 20.11 2.32 7.39
CA PHE A 136 19.36 3.58 7.47
C PHE A 136 19.67 4.39 8.74
N SER A 137 20.15 3.73 9.81
CA SER A 137 20.62 4.41 11.03
C SER A 137 21.99 5.09 10.89
N PHE A 138 22.80 4.71 9.90
CA PHE A 138 24.14 5.27 9.73
C PHE A 138 24.11 6.68 9.13
N GLU A 139 24.58 7.66 9.90
CA GLU A 139 24.82 9.02 9.41
C GLU A 139 26.10 9.07 8.55
N ASP A 140 27.17 8.40 9.00
CA ASP A 140 28.45 8.35 8.30
C ASP A 140 28.33 7.64 6.94
N VAL A 141 28.83 8.31 5.89
CA VAL A 141 28.86 7.81 4.52
C VAL A 141 29.82 6.62 4.38
N VAL A 142 30.92 6.60 5.15
CA VAL A 142 31.96 5.56 5.08
C VAL A 142 31.43 4.24 5.62
N GLU A 143 30.74 4.25 6.77
CA GLU A 143 30.14 3.05 7.36
C GLU A 143 29.07 2.45 6.43
N ARG A 144 28.27 3.30 5.77
CA ARG A 144 27.32 2.87 4.74
C ARG A 144 28.01 2.27 3.53
N ALA A 145 29.03 2.93 2.99
CA ALA A 145 29.78 2.42 1.85
C ALA A 145 30.39 1.04 2.17
N TYR A 146 30.88 0.86 3.40
CA TYR A 146 31.37 -0.42 3.89
C TYR A 146 30.27 -1.49 3.94
N LEU A 147 29.11 -1.18 4.51
CA LEU A 147 27.98 -2.12 4.57
C LEU A 147 27.47 -2.49 3.16
N ILE A 148 27.34 -1.50 2.27
CA ILE A 148 27.01 -1.69 0.86
C ILE A 148 28.03 -2.63 0.19
N SER A 149 29.33 -2.42 0.45
CA SER A 149 30.39 -3.23 -0.13
C SER A 149 30.36 -4.70 0.32
N LYS A 150 29.89 -4.97 1.55
CA LYS A 150 29.74 -6.33 2.09
C LYS A 150 28.45 -7.02 1.62
N HIS A 151 27.37 -6.25 1.46
CA HIS A 151 26.04 -6.78 1.15
C HIS A 151 25.59 -6.38 -0.26
N LYS A 152 26.50 -6.44 -1.24
CA LYS A 152 26.24 -5.99 -2.62
C LYS A 152 24.96 -6.57 -3.22
N LYS A 153 24.61 -7.82 -2.92
CA LYS A 153 23.37 -8.44 -3.43
C LYS A 153 22.08 -7.76 -2.94
N VAL A 154 22.09 -7.17 -1.75
CA VAL A 154 20.93 -6.50 -1.16
C VAL A 154 20.77 -5.08 -1.71
N PHE A 155 21.90 -4.39 -1.93
CA PHE A 155 21.95 -3.02 -2.42
C PHE A 155 22.05 -2.90 -3.95
N PHE A 156 22.46 -3.96 -4.62
CA PHE A 156 22.61 -4.06 -6.06
C PHE A 156 22.05 -5.42 -6.50
N ALA A 157 20.75 -5.44 -6.81
CA ALA A 157 20.12 -6.63 -7.37
C ALA A 157 20.44 -6.74 -8.87
N GLN A 158 20.61 -7.96 -9.39
CA GLN A 158 20.96 -8.22 -10.80
C GLN A 158 19.86 -7.78 -11.78
N ASP A 159 18.64 -7.69 -11.28
CA ASP A 159 17.38 -7.29 -11.91
C ASP A 159 17.04 -5.80 -11.69
N GLY A 160 17.99 -5.00 -11.15
CA GLY A 160 17.90 -3.55 -11.09
C GLY A 160 17.06 -2.97 -9.95
N LEU A 161 16.37 -3.80 -9.16
CA LEU A 161 15.60 -3.37 -7.99
C LEU A 161 16.24 -3.85 -6.69
N ALA A 162 17.13 -3.02 -6.13
CA ALA A 162 17.69 -3.24 -4.80
C ALA A 162 16.61 -3.25 -3.70
N GLU A 163 16.79 -4.04 -2.65
CA GLU A 163 15.81 -4.11 -1.56
C GLU A 163 15.64 -2.77 -0.84
N ALA A 164 16.74 -2.01 -0.66
CA ALA A 164 16.69 -0.66 -0.08
C ALA A 164 15.77 0.29 -0.88
N ASN A 165 15.75 0.18 -2.21
CA ASN A 165 14.89 1.00 -3.05
C ASN A 165 13.41 0.69 -2.83
N ARG A 166 13.06 -0.52 -2.40
CA ARG A 166 11.67 -0.92 -2.14
C ARG A 166 11.12 -0.33 -0.85
N TYR A 167 11.97 -0.19 0.16
CA TYR A 167 11.58 0.49 1.39
C TYR A 167 11.34 1.98 1.11
N GLU A 168 12.19 2.62 0.32
CA GLU A 168 11.91 3.97 -0.14
C GLU A 168 10.62 4.03 -0.98
N ALA A 169 10.42 3.07 -1.88
CA ALA A 169 9.22 2.98 -2.72
C ALA A 169 7.93 2.84 -1.92
N ALA A 170 7.93 1.96 -0.93
CA ALA A 170 6.83 1.75 -0.01
C ALA A 170 6.56 3.00 0.85
N LEU A 171 7.59 3.72 1.29
CA LEU A 171 7.42 5.00 1.98
C LEU A 171 6.70 6.03 1.09
N TYR A 172 7.17 6.21 -0.15
CA TYR A 172 6.52 7.16 -1.07
C TYR A 172 5.11 6.73 -1.44
N THR A 173 4.86 5.42 -1.56
CA THR A 173 3.51 4.87 -1.74
C THR A 173 2.61 5.19 -0.55
N ALA A 174 3.10 5.02 0.69
CA ALA A 174 2.33 5.37 1.89
C ALA A 174 1.99 6.87 1.92
N VAL A 175 2.91 7.74 1.49
CA VAL A 175 2.64 9.17 1.36
C VAL A 175 1.60 9.45 0.28
N GLU A 176 1.77 8.89 -0.92
CA GLU A 176 0.90 9.12 -2.08
C GLU A 176 -0.54 8.66 -1.84
N TYR A 177 -0.73 7.56 -1.13
CA TYR A 177 -2.05 7.02 -0.80
C TYR A 177 -2.58 7.47 0.57
N ASN A 178 -1.90 8.40 1.23
CA ASN A 178 -2.28 8.94 2.55
C ASN A 178 -2.51 7.84 3.59
N GLN A 179 -1.53 6.95 3.75
CA GLN A 179 -1.51 5.86 4.73
C GLN A 179 -0.50 6.17 5.86
N PRO A 180 -0.86 7.02 6.83
CA PRO A 180 0.07 7.50 7.85
C PRO A 180 0.53 6.42 8.82
N GLU A 181 -0.28 5.39 9.08
CA GLU A 181 0.11 4.24 9.92
C GLU A 181 1.22 3.41 9.24
N CYS A 182 1.08 3.15 7.94
CA CYS A 182 2.12 2.52 7.15
C CYS A 182 3.37 3.42 7.09
N LEU A 183 3.19 4.73 6.88
CA LEU A 183 4.30 5.68 6.86
C LEU A 183 5.08 5.69 8.18
N ASP A 184 4.39 5.65 9.33
CA ASP A 184 5.05 5.63 10.64
C ASP A 184 5.90 4.36 10.84
N ILE A 185 5.40 3.20 10.41
CA ILE A 185 6.17 1.94 10.36
C ILE A 185 7.40 2.09 9.47
N MET A 186 7.24 2.65 8.26
CA MET A 186 8.37 2.86 7.35
C MET A 186 9.43 3.79 7.96
N LEU A 187 9.00 4.86 8.64
CA LEU A 187 9.89 5.81 9.32
C LEU A 187 10.56 5.21 10.57
N GLU A 188 9.96 4.21 11.22
CA GLU A 188 10.62 3.45 12.28
C GLU A 188 11.89 2.76 11.78
N ILE A 189 11.87 2.26 10.54
CA ILE A 189 12.96 1.48 9.95
C ILE A 189 13.94 2.36 9.18
N LEU A 190 13.43 3.35 8.45
CA LEU A 190 14.23 4.32 7.71
C LEU A 190 14.89 5.37 8.61
N GLY A 191 14.47 5.46 9.87
CA GLY A 191 15.05 6.36 10.87
C GLY A 191 14.68 7.83 10.65
N SER A 192 15.57 8.73 11.07
CA SER A 192 15.44 10.19 10.89
C SER A 192 15.85 10.67 9.50
N ARG A 193 16.40 9.78 8.67
CA ARG A 193 16.91 10.10 7.35
C ARG A 193 15.75 10.47 6.42
N GLU A 194 15.85 11.64 5.80
CA GLU A 194 14.96 11.97 4.71
C GLU A 194 15.33 11.10 3.49
N PRO A 195 14.38 10.31 2.95
CA PRO A 195 14.64 9.51 1.76
C PRO A 195 15.00 10.41 0.59
N ALA A 196 15.82 9.90 -0.34
CA ALA A 196 16.23 10.66 -1.50
C ALA A 196 15.00 11.16 -2.27
N PRO A 197 15.02 12.40 -2.81
CA PRO A 197 13.93 12.89 -3.64
C PRO A 197 13.67 11.94 -4.81
N GLN A 198 12.43 11.46 -4.93
CA GLN A 198 12.02 10.58 -6.02
C GLN A 198 11.38 11.42 -7.13
N SER A 199 11.56 10.98 -8.38
CA SER A 199 11.00 11.69 -9.54
C SER A 199 9.52 11.35 -9.69
N PHE A 200 8.66 12.37 -9.68
CA PHE A 200 7.23 12.24 -9.97
C PHE A 200 6.88 13.07 -11.20
N TYR A 201 5.86 12.63 -11.94
CA TYR A 201 5.29 13.43 -13.02
C TYR A 201 4.34 14.49 -12.46
N THR A 202 4.63 15.76 -12.72
CA THR A 202 3.79 16.86 -12.24
C THR A 202 2.65 17.21 -13.17
N GLN A 203 2.69 16.76 -14.42
CA GLN A 203 1.67 17.08 -15.42
C GLN A 203 1.29 15.84 -16.22
N VAL A 204 0.06 15.38 -16.03
CA VAL A 204 -0.46 14.09 -16.55
C VAL A 204 -0.72 14.09 -18.07
N LYS A 205 -0.50 15.21 -18.79
CA LYS A 205 -1.00 15.35 -20.18
C LYS A 205 -0.14 16.24 -21.09
N SER A 206 1.19 16.12 -21.06
CA SER A 206 2.03 16.76 -22.07
C SER A 206 3.14 15.82 -22.54
N PRO A 207 3.44 15.76 -23.85
CA PRO A 207 4.68 15.15 -24.34
C PRO A 207 5.94 15.80 -23.74
N ASP A 208 5.81 17.00 -23.17
CA ASP A 208 6.86 17.74 -22.45
C ASP A 208 6.74 17.63 -20.92
N ALA A 209 6.06 16.60 -20.40
CA ALA A 209 5.90 16.42 -18.95
C ALA A 209 7.27 16.36 -18.26
N LYS A 210 7.57 17.39 -17.47
CA LYS A 210 8.80 17.43 -16.67
C LYS A 210 8.68 16.45 -15.50
N LEU A 211 9.74 15.67 -15.31
CA LEU A 211 9.98 14.91 -14.10
C LEU A 211 10.46 15.89 -13.04
N ASP A 212 9.60 16.24 -12.10
CA ASP A 212 10.02 17.00 -10.93
C ASP A 212 10.33 16.01 -9.81
N LYS A 213 11.45 16.26 -9.12
CA LYS A 213 11.85 15.43 -7.99
C LYS A 213 11.23 16.00 -6.72
N PHE A 214 10.49 15.16 -6.00
CA PHE A 214 9.89 15.53 -4.73
C PHE A 214 10.54 14.73 -3.62
N SER A 215 10.88 15.41 -2.52
CA SER A 215 11.04 14.72 -1.25
C SER A 215 9.68 14.23 -0.75
N ALA A 216 9.68 13.23 0.13
CA ALA A 216 8.44 12.69 0.71
C ALA A 216 7.59 13.79 1.38
N LEU A 217 8.23 14.79 2.00
CA LEU A 217 7.51 15.91 2.60
C LEU A 217 6.86 16.80 1.55
N GLN A 218 7.59 17.16 0.50
CA GLN A 218 7.06 17.98 -0.60
C GLN A 218 5.90 17.28 -1.30
N LEU A 219 5.98 15.96 -1.45
CA LEU A 219 4.87 15.16 -1.98
C LEU A 219 3.65 15.24 -1.06
N ALA A 220 3.84 15.03 0.26
CA ALA A 220 2.76 15.14 1.23
C ALA A 220 2.13 16.54 1.26
N GLU A 221 2.92 17.61 1.09
CA GLU A 221 2.48 19.00 0.96
C GLU A 221 1.65 19.21 -0.30
N GLN A 222 2.17 18.79 -1.45
CA GLN A 222 1.51 18.91 -2.75
C GLN A 222 0.15 18.18 -2.77
N ARG A 223 0.07 17.02 -2.12
CA ARG A 223 -1.17 16.23 -2.01
C ARG A 223 -2.11 16.71 -0.89
N GLY A 224 -1.65 17.58 0.00
CA GLY A 224 -2.45 18.06 1.15
C GLY A 224 -2.63 17.02 2.27
N HIS A 225 -1.76 16.01 2.35
CA HIS A 225 -1.81 14.93 3.34
C HIS A 225 -1.25 15.38 4.69
N LYS A 226 -2.05 16.13 5.46
CA LYS A 226 -1.62 16.76 6.72
C LYS A 226 -0.99 15.80 7.73
N LYS A 227 -1.56 14.60 7.92
CA LYS A 227 -1.04 13.63 8.89
C LYS A 227 0.34 13.09 8.46
N CYS A 228 0.54 12.85 7.17
CA CYS A 228 1.85 12.49 6.63
C CYS A 228 2.86 13.65 6.77
N GLN A 229 2.44 14.89 6.50
CA GLN A 229 3.29 16.08 6.69
C GLN A 229 3.76 16.22 8.15
N GLU A 230 2.84 16.03 9.11
CA GLU A 230 3.17 16.07 10.53
C GLU A 230 4.19 14.99 10.91
N LEU A 231 3.99 13.74 10.48
CA LEU A 231 4.92 12.63 10.76
C LEU A 231 6.32 12.91 10.20
N LEU A 232 6.40 13.37 8.95
CA LEU A 232 7.66 13.69 8.28
C LEU A 232 8.36 14.90 8.92
N SER A 233 7.59 15.90 9.35
CA SER A 233 8.12 17.12 9.98
C SER A 233 8.64 16.85 11.40
N ARG A 234 7.95 16.03 12.20
CA ARG A 234 8.42 15.63 13.55
C ARG A 234 9.79 14.97 13.49
N ARG A 235 10.01 14.07 12.52
CA ARG A 235 11.28 13.34 12.35
C ARG A 235 12.45 14.23 11.91
N ARG A 236 12.21 15.31 11.16
CA ARG A 236 13.26 16.31 10.83
C ARG A 236 13.73 17.09 12.04
N THR A 237 12.83 17.43 12.97
CA THR A 237 13.21 18.23 14.14
C THR A 237 14.08 17.45 15.12
N THR A 238 13.92 16.12 15.19
CA THR A 238 14.72 15.26 16.07
C THR A 238 16.17 15.06 15.61
N SER A 239 16.50 15.24 14.33
CA SER A 239 17.89 15.10 13.85
C SER A 239 18.76 16.33 14.09
N ASN A 240 18.16 17.49 14.39
CA ASN A 240 18.89 18.76 14.57
C ASN A 240 19.25 19.05 16.03
N CYS A 241 18.97 18.12 16.95
CA CYS A 241 19.20 18.28 18.40
C CYS A 241 20.25 17.31 18.97
N THR A 242 20.97 16.59 18.11
CA THR A 242 22.07 15.67 18.44
C THR A 242 23.33 16.12 17.74
#